data_AF-A0A9D9DXD2-F1
#
_entry.id   AF-A0A9D9DXD2-F1
#
_cell.length_a   1.000
_cell.length_b   1.000
_cell.length_c   1.000
_cell.angle_alpha   90.00
_cell.angle_beta   90.00
_cell.angle_gamma   90.00
#
_symmetry.space_group_name_H-M   'P 1'
#
loop_
_entity.id
_entity.type
_entity.pdbx_description
1 polymer ?
#
loop_
_entity_poly.entity_id
_entity_poly.type
_entity_poly.pdbx_seq_one_letter_code
_entity_poly.pdbx_strand_id
1 'polypeptide(L)'
;MAEKREYTVVELDTINVTPEEIISGAMNEEIKARMLKTIETEGPILESLLYKRVISSFSLKKVGSRILPVFDAVASSLPVQITEDEGERLFHSNNEDDSFRPTPESEIRYSYQIPTEEAVNCLEYIIQNAEKTVTKSELEKLFKAEMGYDRLGSQVEALFKRAAKNPRLKRTGNGRFTK
;
A
#
# COMPACT_ATOMS: atom_id res chain seq x y z
N MET A 1 15.01 -7.96 9.28
CA MET A 1 15.73 -7.05 8.38
C MET A 1 14.80 -6.80 7.21
N ALA A 2 14.61 -5.56 6.77
CA ALA A 2 13.72 -5.29 5.65
C ALA A 2 14.09 -6.10 4.39
N GLU A 3 13.10 -6.76 3.79
CA GLU A 3 13.26 -7.56 2.58
C GLU A 3 12.54 -6.94 1.37
N LYS A 4 13.16 -7.05 0.20
CA LYS A 4 12.52 -6.73 -1.08
C LYS A 4 11.70 -7.92 -1.55
N ARG A 5 10.40 -7.73 -1.79
CA ARG A 5 9.50 -8.77 -2.31
C ARG A 5 8.80 -8.30 -3.58
N GLU A 6 8.32 -9.24 -4.39
CA GLU A 6 7.52 -8.91 -5.56
C GLU A 6 6.11 -8.50 -5.15
N TYR A 7 5.55 -7.48 -5.81
CA TYR A 7 4.15 -7.13 -5.63
C TYR A 7 3.27 -8.00 -6.53
N THR A 8 2.37 -8.78 -5.93
CA THR A 8 1.39 -9.56 -6.67
C THR A 8 0.03 -8.87 -6.59
N VAL A 9 -0.55 -8.53 -7.74
CA VAL A 9 -1.91 -8.00 -7.82
C VAL A 9 -2.90 -9.14 -7.63
N VAL A 10 -3.94 -8.94 -6.82
CA VAL A 10 -4.99 -9.94 -6.64
C VAL A 10 -5.72 -10.19 -7.95
N GLU A 11 -5.94 -11.46 -8.27
CA GLU A 11 -6.83 -11.86 -9.35
C GLU A 11 -8.25 -12.10 -8.80
N LEU A 12 -9.20 -11.30 -9.27
CA LEU A 12 -10.62 -11.41 -8.93
C LEU A 12 -11.44 -11.64 -10.20
N ASP A 13 -12.29 -12.67 -10.18
CA ASP A 13 -13.21 -12.94 -11.28
C ASP A 13 -14.15 -11.75 -11.47
N THR A 14 -14.30 -11.28 -12.70
CA THR A 14 -15.19 -10.16 -12.97
C THR A 14 -16.65 -10.63 -13.02
N ILE A 15 -17.49 -9.99 -12.21
CA ILE A 15 -18.94 -10.24 -12.20
C ILE A 15 -19.69 -8.94 -12.50
N ASN A 16 -20.69 -9.02 -13.37
CA ASN A 16 -21.49 -7.85 -13.72
C ASN A 16 -22.61 -7.70 -12.68
N VAL A 17 -22.56 -6.62 -11.92
CA VAL A 17 -23.62 -6.26 -10.96
C VAL A 17 -24.02 -4.80 -11.16
N THR A 18 -25.24 -4.48 -10.79
CA THR A 18 -25.72 -3.10 -10.74
C THR A 18 -25.32 -2.43 -9.42
N PRO A 19 -25.18 -1.09 -9.39
CA PRO A 19 -25.00 -0.36 -8.14
C PRO A 19 -26.08 -0.67 -7.10
N GLU A 20 -27.32 -0.87 -7.54
CA GLU A 20 -28.48 -1.16 -6.69
C GLU A 20 -28.35 -2.51 -5.96
N GLU A 21 -27.78 -3.52 -6.61
CA GLU A 21 -27.51 -4.82 -5.96
C GLU A 21 -26.46 -4.70 -4.85
N ILE A 22 -25.47 -3.83 -5.01
CA ILE A 22 -24.51 -3.53 -3.94
C ILE A 22 -25.20 -2.73 -2.83
N ILE A 23 -25.95 -1.68 -3.17
CA ILE A 23 -26.61 -0.79 -2.20
C ILE A 23 -27.65 -1.55 -1.36
N SER A 24 -28.35 -2.52 -1.94
CA SER A 24 -29.32 -3.35 -1.21
C SER A 24 -28.69 -4.31 -0.21
N GLY A 25 -27.36 -4.47 -0.24
CA GLY A 25 -26.61 -5.39 0.60
C GLY A 25 -26.60 -6.84 0.09
N ALA A 26 -27.23 -7.13 -1.06
CA ALA A 26 -27.26 -8.47 -1.64
C ALA A 26 -25.85 -9.02 -1.90
N MET A 27 -24.89 -8.14 -2.20
CA MET A 27 -23.49 -8.48 -2.50
C MET A 27 -22.55 -8.45 -1.28
N ASN A 28 -23.04 -8.25 -0.05
CA ASN A 28 -22.17 -8.02 1.13
C ASN A 28 -21.20 -9.17 1.41
N GLU A 29 -21.64 -10.42 1.35
CA GLU A 29 -20.76 -11.57 1.57
C GLU A 29 -19.72 -11.72 0.45
N GLU A 30 -20.10 -11.40 -0.79
CA GLU A 30 -19.18 -11.42 -1.93
C GLU A 30 -18.14 -10.29 -1.83
N ILE A 31 -18.55 -9.08 -1.44
CA ILE A 31 -17.66 -7.96 -1.16
C ILE A 31 -16.67 -8.36 -0.06
N LYS A 32 -17.16 -8.96 1.03
CA LYS A 32 -16.34 -9.44 2.14
C LYS A 32 -15.30 -10.47 1.67
N ALA A 33 -15.72 -11.49 0.92
CA ALA A 33 -14.84 -12.52 0.40
C ALA A 33 -13.73 -11.93 -0.50
N ARG A 34 -14.10 -11.01 -1.39
CA ARG A 34 -13.15 -10.31 -2.29
C ARG A 34 -12.19 -9.40 -1.53
N MET A 35 -12.67 -8.68 -0.52
CA MET A 35 -11.81 -7.88 0.35
C MET A 35 -10.79 -8.75 1.08
N LEU A 36 -11.23 -9.85 1.70
CA LEU A 36 -10.32 -10.76 2.40
C LEU A 36 -9.27 -11.36 1.46
N LYS A 37 -9.66 -11.84 0.28
CA LYS A 37 -8.72 -12.35 -0.73
C LYS A 37 -7.72 -11.28 -1.18
N THR A 38 -8.19 -10.04 -1.35
CA THR A 38 -7.31 -8.90 -1.71
C THR A 38 -6.32 -8.60 -0.58
N ILE A 39 -6.77 -8.58 0.67
CA ILE A 39 -5.92 -8.31 1.83
C ILE A 39 -4.90 -9.44 2.04
N GLU A 40 -5.30 -10.69 1.84
CA GLU A 40 -4.38 -11.83 1.93
C GLU A 40 -3.26 -11.77 0.88
N THR A 41 -3.56 -11.26 -0.33
CA THR A 41 -2.61 -11.21 -1.45
C THR A 41 -1.77 -9.92 -1.45
N GLU A 42 -2.40 -8.77 -1.27
CA GLU A 42 -1.81 -7.43 -1.41
C GLU A 42 -1.55 -6.74 -0.07
N GLY A 43 -1.92 -7.34 1.07
CA GLY A 43 -1.70 -6.76 2.39
C GLY A 43 -0.21 -6.61 2.75
N PRO A 44 0.20 -5.52 3.43
CA PRO A 44 -0.62 -4.40 3.87
C PRO A 44 -1.12 -3.53 2.70
N ILE A 45 -2.40 -3.15 2.71
CA ILE A 45 -3.07 -2.43 1.61
C ILE A 45 -3.94 -1.28 2.13
N LEU A 46 -3.81 -0.11 1.51
CA LEU A 46 -4.62 1.07 1.83
C LEU A 46 -6.08 0.90 1.35
N GLU A 47 -7.02 1.43 2.13
CA GLU A 47 -8.46 1.39 1.87
C GLU A 47 -8.83 1.73 0.43
N SER A 48 -8.30 2.84 -0.09
CA SER A 48 -8.59 3.33 -1.43
C SER A 48 -8.19 2.34 -2.51
N LEU A 49 -7.06 1.65 -2.35
CA LEU A 49 -6.64 0.60 -3.28
C LEU A 49 -7.49 -0.66 -3.10
N LEU A 50 -7.75 -1.09 -1.87
CA LEU A 50 -8.63 -2.22 -1.57
C LEU A 50 -10.01 -2.02 -2.22
N TYR A 51 -10.60 -0.84 -2.03
CA TYR A 51 -11.92 -0.50 -2.56
C TYR A 51 -11.90 -0.44 -4.08
N LYS A 52 -10.84 0.11 -4.67
CA LYS A 52 -10.62 0.11 -6.12
C LYS A 52 -10.55 -1.32 -6.67
N ARG A 53 -9.81 -2.24 -6.03
CA ARG A 53 -9.70 -3.64 -6.47
C ARG A 53 -11.06 -4.31 -6.48
N VAL A 54 -11.77 -4.22 -5.35
CA VAL A 54 -13.05 -4.90 -5.17
C VAL A 54 -14.13 -4.31 -6.09
N ILE A 55 -14.28 -2.98 -6.17
CA ILE A 55 -15.31 -2.38 -7.03
C ILE A 55 -15.07 -2.64 -8.52
N SER A 56 -13.80 -2.67 -8.96
CA SER A 56 -13.46 -2.95 -10.36
C SER A 56 -13.82 -4.38 -10.74
N SER A 57 -13.75 -5.32 -9.79
CA SER A 57 -14.15 -6.71 -10.00
C SER A 57 -15.67 -6.91 -10.18
N PHE A 58 -16.45 -5.88 -9.89
CA PHE A 58 -17.89 -5.82 -10.11
C PHE A 58 -18.28 -5.13 -11.44
N SER A 59 -17.31 -4.95 -12.36
CA SER A 59 -17.45 -4.14 -13.59
C SER A 59 -17.87 -2.69 -13.35
N LEU A 60 -17.67 -2.18 -12.13
CA LEU A 60 -17.99 -0.81 -11.73
C LEU A 60 -16.71 0.01 -11.62
N LYS A 61 -16.75 1.26 -12.09
CA LYS A 61 -15.55 2.09 -12.19
C LYS A 61 -15.05 2.67 -10.87
N LYS A 62 -15.95 2.91 -9.91
CA LYS A 62 -15.62 3.59 -8.64
C LYS A 62 -16.65 3.34 -7.56
N VAL A 63 -16.20 3.41 -6.31
CA VAL A 63 -17.07 3.48 -5.13
C VAL A 63 -17.66 4.90 -5.09
N GLY A 64 -18.93 5.03 -5.47
CA GLY A 64 -19.68 6.28 -5.35
C GLY A 64 -20.21 6.52 -3.94
N SER A 65 -20.69 7.74 -3.65
CA SER A 65 -21.18 8.13 -2.31
C SER A 65 -22.30 7.24 -1.75
N ARG A 66 -23.10 6.60 -2.61
CA ARG A 66 -24.16 5.65 -2.20
C ARG A 66 -23.64 4.25 -1.89
N ILE A 67 -22.52 3.85 -2.50
CA ILE A 67 -21.89 2.53 -2.32
C ILE A 67 -20.92 2.57 -1.14
N LEU A 68 -20.24 3.70 -0.92
CA LEU A 68 -19.23 3.87 0.11
C LEU A 68 -19.68 3.37 1.50
N PRO A 69 -20.89 3.72 2.01
CA PRO A 69 -21.33 3.23 3.32
C PRO A 69 -21.44 1.70 3.41
N VAL A 70 -21.76 1.01 2.29
CA VAL A 70 -21.81 -0.45 2.24
C VAL A 70 -20.41 -1.04 2.33
N PHE A 71 -19.46 -0.50 1.54
CA PHE A 71 -18.06 -0.91 1.59
C PHE A 71 -17.45 -0.64 2.97
N ASP A 72 -17.73 0.51 3.57
CA ASP A 72 -17.26 0.89 4.90
C ASP A 72 -17.78 -0.07 5.97
N ALA A 73 -19.07 -0.41 5.92
CA ALA A 73 -19.68 -1.34 6.85
C ALA A 73 -19.04 -2.73 6.74
N VAL A 74 -18.87 -3.25 5.51
CA VAL A 74 -18.23 -4.55 5.27
C VAL A 74 -16.77 -4.53 5.73
N ALA A 75 -16.00 -3.52 5.32
CA ALA A 75 -14.59 -3.38 5.67
C ALA A 75 -14.35 -3.30 7.18
N SER A 76 -15.22 -2.58 7.91
CA SER A 76 -15.14 -2.46 9.38
C SER A 76 -15.49 -3.76 10.12
N SER A 77 -16.15 -4.70 9.45
CA SER A 77 -16.52 -6.00 10.01
C SER A 77 -15.51 -7.12 9.71
N LEU A 78 -14.45 -6.83 8.95
CA LEU A 78 -13.46 -7.82 8.56
C LEU A 78 -12.64 -8.29 9.78
N PRO A 79 -12.39 -9.61 9.93
CA PRO A 79 -11.57 -10.15 11.00
C PRO A 79 -10.07 -10.02 10.69
N VAL A 80 -9.60 -8.80 10.41
CA VAL A 80 -8.20 -8.49 10.12
C VAL A 80 -7.73 -7.33 10.99
N GLN A 81 -6.42 -7.20 11.15
CA GLN A 81 -5.85 -6.02 11.78
C GLN A 81 -6.00 -4.81 10.84
N ILE A 82 -6.50 -3.71 11.41
CA ILE A 82 -6.66 -2.43 10.71
C ILE A 82 -5.91 -1.38 11.53
N THR A 83 -5.01 -0.66 10.88
CA THR A 83 -4.33 0.52 11.45
C THR A 83 -4.62 1.75 10.60
N GLU A 84 -4.02 2.89 10.95
CA GLU A 84 -4.11 4.13 10.18
C GLU A 84 -2.77 4.43 9.52
N ASP A 85 -2.79 4.86 8.25
CA ASP A 85 -1.66 5.45 7.55
C ASP A 85 -2.12 6.78 6.94
N GLU A 86 -1.66 7.90 7.52
CA GLU A 86 -1.95 9.25 7.01
C GLU A 86 -3.44 9.59 6.91
N GLY A 87 -4.22 9.15 7.90
CA GLY A 87 -5.67 9.37 7.94
C GLY A 87 -6.48 8.40 7.07
N GLU A 88 -5.86 7.37 6.50
CA GLU A 88 -6.51 6.31 5.74
C GLU A 88 -6.38 4.96 6.45
N ARG A 89 -7.40 4.09 6.37
CA ARG A 89 -7.31 2.74 6.93
C ARG A 89 -6.30 1.90 6.15
N LEU A 90 -5.41 1.23 6.87
CA LEU A 90 -4.46 0.26 6.36
C LEU A 90 -4.86 -1.14 6.83
N PHE A 91 -5.13 -2.04 5.89
CA PHE A 91 -5.55 -3.41 6.15
C PHE A 91 -4.37 -4.36 6.05
N HIS A 92 -4.12 -5.11 7.12
CA HIS A 92 -2.96 -5.99 7.22
C HIS A 92 -3.33 -7.44 6.86
N SER A 93 -2.42 -8.10 6.15
CA SER A 93 -2.47 -9.56 6.01
C SER A 93 -1.92 -10.22 7.26
N ASN A 94 -2.09 -11.54 7.41
CA ASN A 94 -1.45 -12.28 8.51
C ASN A 94 0.07 -12.48 8.32
N ASN A 95 0.64 -12.04 7.19
CA ASN A 95 2.06 -12.17 6.87
C ASN A 95 2.86 -10.95 7.34
N GLU A 96 4.13 -11.18 7.72
CA GLU A 96 4.99 -10.19 8.35
C GLU A 96 5.20 -8.90 7.54
N ASP A 97 5.12 -7.76 8.25
CA ASP A 97 5.18 -6.37 7.77
C ASP A 97 6.60 -5.84 7.48
N ASP A 98 7.65 -6.67 7.59
CA ASP A 98 9.05 -6.25 7.42
C ASP A 98 9.53 -6.29 5.96
N SER A 99 8.63 -6.08 4.98
CA SER A 99 9.00 -6.10 3.56
C SER A 99 8.58 -4.83 2.83
N PHE A 100 9.19 -4.60 1.66
CA PHE A 100 8.72 -3.61 0.70
C PHE A 100 8.55 -4.23 -0.68
N ARG A 101 7.54 -3.77 -1.42
CA ARG A 101 7.17 -4.33 -2.71
C ARG A 101 7.18 -3.22 -3.76
N PRO A 102 8.21 -3.17 -4.62
CA PRO A 102 8.28 -2.19 -5.69
C PRO A 102 7.06 -2.23 -6.59
N THR A 103 6.84 -1.15 -7.33
CA THR A 103 5.87 -1.13 -8.42
C THR A 103 6.19 -2.25 -9.42
N PRO A 104 5.26 -3.18 -9.70
CA PRO A 104 5.49 -4.23 -10.70
C PRO A 104 5.41 -3.66 -12.11
N GLU A 105 6.00 -4.36 -13.09
CA GLU A 105 5.93 -3.95 -14.50
C GLU A 105 4.50 -4.07 -15.07
N SER A 106 3.70 -4.99 -14.53
CA SER A 106 2.33 -5.26 -14.97
C SER A 106 1.35 -4.16 -14.58
N GLU A 107 1.61 -3.42 -13.49
CA GLU A 107 0.72 -2.36 -13.01
C GLU A 107 1.48 -1.28 -12.24
N ILE A 108 1.23 -0.01 -12.58
CA ILE A 108 1.79 1.13 -11.85
C ILE A 108 1.09 1.28 -10.49
N ARG A 109 1.83 1.08 -9.40
CA ARG A 109 1.43 1.50 -8.05
C ARG A 109 1.86 2.93 -7.81
N TYR A 110 0.90 3.84 -7.80
CA TYR A 110 1.19 5.24 -7.47
C TYR A 110 1.66 5.38 -6.03
N SER A 111 2.48 6.40 -5.74
CA SER A 111 3.09 6.56 -4.41
C SER A 111 2.08 6.78 -3.28
N TYR A 112 0.89 7.30 -3.57
CA TYR A 112 -0.20 7.41 -2.59
C TYR A 112 -0.90 6.08 -2.29
N GLN A 113 -0.55 5.01 -3.01
CA GLN A 113 -1.04 3.65 -2.80
C GLN A 113 -0.01 2.77 -2.07
N ILE A 114 1.12 3.36 -1.68
CA ILE A 114 2.19 2.70 -0.93
C ILE A 114 2.03 3.08 0.54
N PRO A 115 1.81 2.11 1.43
CA PRO A 115 1.84 2.35 2.87
C PRO A 115 3.17 2.99 3.29
N THR A 116 3.13 3.93 4.24
CA THR A 116 4.36 4.58 4.72
C THR A 116 5.38 3.58 5.23
N GLU A 117 4.92 2.55 5.95
CA GLU A 117 5.79 1.52 6.51
C GLU A 117 6.54 0.74 5.42
N GLU A 118 5.88 0.47 4.30
CA GLU A 118 6.50 -0.15 3.13
C GLU A 118 7.65 0.73 2.57
N ALA A 119 7.44 2.05 2.55
CA ALA A 119 8.50 2.99 2.17
C ALA A 119 9.63 3.06 3.22
N VAL A 120 9.34 2.95 4.51
CA VAL A 120 10.36 2.89 5.57
C VAL A 120 11.22 1.64 5.42
N ASN A 121 10.60 0.49 5.15
CA ASN A 121 11.30 -0.77 4.93
C ASN A 121 12.23 -0.69 3.71
N CYS A 122 11.81 -0.03 2.63
CA CYS A 122 12.68 0.25 1.48
C CYS A 122 13.90 1.10 1.88
N LEU A 123 13.70 2.16 2.67
CA LEU A 123 14.81 3.00 3.14
C LEU A 123 15.76 2.22 4.06
N GLU A 124 15.23 1.41 4.97
CA GLU A 124 16.03 0.54 5.83
C GLU A 124 16.85 -0.44 4.99
N TYR A 125 16.24 -1.11 4.01
CA TYR A 125 16.92 -2.01 3.09
C TYR A 125 18.10 -1.31 2.39
N ILE A 126 17.90 -0.11 1.85
CA ILE A 126 18.96 0.66 1.19
C ILE A 126 20.10 0.98 2.16
N ILE A 127 19.78 1.45 3.36
CA ILE A 127 20.77 1.84 4.37
C ILE A 127 21.56 0.62 4.87
N GLN A 128 20.89 -0.50 5.12
CA GLN A 128 21.52 -1.75 5.58
C GLN A 128 22.44 -2.35 4.52
N ASN A 129 22.14 -2.17 3.24
CA ASN A 129 22.98 -2.63 2.13
C ASN A 129 24.06 -1.63 1.71
N ALA A 130 24.06 -0.39 2.23
CA ALA A 130 25.08 0.59 1.92
C ALA A 130 26.44 0.25 2.59
N GLU A 131 27.55 0.46 1.87
CA GLU A 131 28.90 0.30 2.43
C GLU A 131 29.30 1.45 3.37
N LYS A 132 28.69 2.63 3.19
CA LYS A 132 29.00 3.87 3.90
C LYS A 132 27.70 4.58 4.30
N THR A 133 27.80 5.56 5.19
CA THR A 133 26.67 6.43 5.52
C THR A 133 26.15 7.14 4.27
N VAL A 134 24.83 7.34 4.17
CA VAL A 134 24.16 7.82 2.95
C VAL A 134 23.62 9.23 3.18
N THR A 135 23.82 10.15 2.24
CA THR A 135 23.15 11.47 2.29
C THR A 135 21.67 11.34 2.00
N LYS A 136 20.88 12.34 2.40
CA LYS A 136 19.46 12.41 2.04
C LYS A 136 19.25 12.36 0.52
N SER A 137 20.05 13.08 -0.27
CA SER A 137 19.89 13.14 -1.73
C SER A 137 20.26 11.82 -2.43
N GLU A 138 21.28 11.12 -1.94
CA GLU A 138 21.61 9.76 -2.42
C GLU A 138 20.48 8.80 -2.08
N LEU A 139 19.96 8.86 -0.85
CA LEU A 139 18.88 7.99 -0.40
C LEU A 139 17.58 8.23 -1.19
N GLU A 140 17.24 9.48 -1.54
CA GLU A 140 16.11 9.80 -2.42
C GLU A 140 16.22 9.14 -3.80
N LYS A 141 17.41 9.17 -4.40
CA LYS A 141 17.66 8.57 -5.72
C LYS A 141 17.54 7.05 -5.67
N LEU A 142 18.12 6.44 -4.64
CA LEU A 142 18.07 4.99 -4.42
C LEU A 142 16.63 4.54 -4.11
N PHE A 143 15.92 5.25 -3.24
CA PHE A 143 14.51 4.97 -2.92
C PHE A 143 13.64 4.95 -4.16
N LYS A 144 13.76 5.98 -5.01
CA LYS A 144 13.03 6.08 -6.27
C LYS A 144 13.30 4.86 -7.17
N ALA A 145 14.56 4.47 -7.32
CA ALA A 145 14.96 3.33 -8.15
C ALA A 145 14.46 2.00 -7.56
N GLU A 146 14.63 1.79 -6.26
CA GLU A 146 14.22 0.55 -5.58
C GLU A 146 12.70 0.35 -5.59
N MET A 147 11.92 1.43 -5.48
CA MET A 147 10.44 1.38 -5.55
C MET A 147 9.88 1.27 -6.97
N GLY A 148 10.73 1.30 -8.01
CA GLY A 148 10.32 1.16 -9.40
C GLY A 148 9.74 2.44 -10.03
N TYR A 149 10.18 3.63 -9.58
CA TYR A 149 9.73 4.91 -10.14
C TYR A 149 10.74 5.51 -11.12
N ASP A 150 10.25 5.93 -12.30
CA ASP A 150 11.09 6.61 -13.29
C ASP A 150 11.56 7.99 -12.80
N ARG A 151 10.68 8.74 -12.14
CA ARG A 151 10.88 10.14 -11.76
C ARG A 151 10.54 10.39 -10.29
N LEU A 152 11.30 11.29 -9.67
CA LEU A 152 10.98 11.82 -8.35
C LEU A 152 9.96 12.95 -8.51
N GLY A 153 8.68 12.60 -8.63
CA GLY A 153 7.57 13.56 -8.61
C GLY A 153 7.26 14.03 -7.18
N SER A 154 6.46 15.10 -7.05
CA SER A 154 6.06 15.66 -5.74
C SER A 154 5.46 14.62 -4.79
N GLN A 155 4.68 13.67 -5.32
CA GLN A 155 4.06 12.62 -4.52
C GLN A 155 5.06 11.55 -4.04
N VAL A 156 6.06 11.20 -4.85
CA VAL A 156 7.14 10.27 -4.46
C VAL A 156 8.04 10.94 -3.43
N GLU A 157 8.34 12.22 -3.61
CA GLU A 157 9.12 13.02 -2.66
C GLU A 157 8.38 13.15 -1.31
N ALA A 158 7.06 13.33 -1.32
CA ALA A 158 6.25 13.37 -0.11
C ALA A 158 6.31 12.06 0.67
N LEU A 159 6.12 10.92 -0.02
CA LEU A 159 6.25 9.58 0.57
C LEU A 159 7.64 9.37 1.18
N PHE A 160 8.69 9.71 0.42
CA PHE A 160 10.08 9.64 0.92
C PHE A 160 10.26 10.49 2.18
N LYS A 161 9.84 11.76 2.17
CA LYS A 161 10.01 12.69 3.30
C LYS A 161 9.33 12.18 4.55
N ARG A 162 8.17 11.54 4.40
CA ARG A 162 7.43 10.94 5.50
C ARG A 162 8.16 9.72 6.05
N ALA A 163 8.50 8.75 5.20
CA ALA A 163 9.23 7.55 5.59
C ALA A 163 10.59 7.88 6.24
N ALA A 164 11.33 8.84 5.67
CA ALA A 164 12.63 9.26 6.16
C ALA A 164 12.61 9.80 7.60
N LYS A 165 11.47 10.33 8.07
CA LYS A 165 11.29 10.81 9.45
C LYS A 165 11.08 9.68 10.46
N ASN A 166 10.85 8.45 10.02
CA ASN A 166 10.60 7.33 10.91
C ASN A 166 11.81 7.11 11.84
N PRO A 167 11.60 7.01 13.17
CA PRO A 167 12.68 6.89 14.14
C PRO A 167 13.51 5.60 14.00
N ARG A 168 13.02 4.58 13.28
CA ARG A 168 13.80 3.37 12.96
C ARG A 168 15.04 3.68 12.11
N LEU A 169 15.00 4.77 11.32
CA LEU A 169 16.09 5.15 10.42
C LEU A 169 17.14 5.98 11.17
N LYS A 170 18.24 5.34 11.57
CA LYS A 170 19.31 5.99 12.33
C LYS A 170 20.03 7.05 11.51
N ARG A 171 20.46 8.10 12.22
CA ARG A 171 21.19 9.23 11.64
C ARG A 171 22.44 9.56 12.46
N THR A 172 23.49 9.94 11.76
CA THR A 172 24.69 10.54 12.36
C THR A 172 24.43 11.98 12.81
N GLY A 173 25.33 12.54 13.63
CA GLY A 173 25.21 13.94 14.09
C GLY A 173 25.21 14.99 12.98
N ASN A 174 25.71 14.67 11.78
CA ASN A 174 25.64 15.52 10.59
C ASN A 174 24.44 15.21 9.66
N GLY A 175 23.47 14.41 10.12
CA GLY A 175 22.21 14.15 9.43
C GLY A 175 22.27 13.13 8.28
N ARG A 176 23.37 12.36 8.16
CA ARG A 176 23.47 11.25 7.20
C ARG A 176 22.82 10.00 7.78
N PHE A 177 22.29 9.13 6.92
CA PHE A 177 21.70 7.87 7.33
C PHE A 177 22.76 6.78 7.51
N THR A 178 22.59 5.93 8.51
CA THR A 178 23.52 4.85 8.87
C THR A 178 22.78 3.62 9.37
N LYS A 179 23.44 2.45 9.30
CA LYS A 179 22.96 1.19 9.87
C LYS A 179 22.75 1.28 11.38
#